data_AF-A0A9W6XAS5-F1
#
_entry.id   AF-A0A9W6XAS5-F1
#
_cell.length_a   1.000
_cell.length_b   1.000
_cell.length_c   1.000
_cell.angle_alpha   90.00
_cell.angle_beta   90.00
_cell.angle_gamma   90.00
#
_symmetry.space_group_name_H-M   'P 1'
#
loop_
_entity.id
_entity.type
_entity.pdbx_description
1 polymer ?
#
loop_
_entity_poly.entity_id
_entity_poly.type
_entity_poly.pdbx_seq_one_letter_code
_entity_poly.pdbx_strand_id
1 'polypeptide(L)'
;MLQFYYDSISFYFDRSDFKYQEMDTDSAYLAFSCEHPFQQCIKPELRDHFNAHKYEWFPRDYNTEVAAFDRCTPGLFKEEWRGDAMVSLSSKNNICYLPDEKHKVKVSATGVQQGGGRNSDVLNPDGFESVVRDRITLQGTNKGSRVQSERDRCCLLIL
;
A
#
# COMPACT_ATOMS: atom_id res chain seq x y z
N MET A 1 7.97 -8.67 -6.62
CA MET A 1 8.18 -7.83 -5.42
C MET A 1 9.62 -7.79 -4.92
N LEU A 2 10.23 -8.93 -4.57
CA LEU A 2 11.63 -8.92 -4.08
C LEU A 2 12.62 -8.36 -5.11
N GLN A 3 12.44 -8.70 -6.39
CA GLN A 3 13.26 -8.14 -7.46
C GLN A 3 13.14 -6.61 -7.54
N PHE A 4 11.92 -6.08 -7.47
CA PHE A 4 11.70 -4.62 -7.39
C PHE A 4 12.38 -3.98 -6.17
N TYR A 5 12.33 -4.65 -5.01
CA TYR A 5 13.00 -4.16 -3.82
C TYR A 5 14.53 -4.08 -4.00
N TYR A 6 15.17 -5.12 -4.51
CA TYR A 6 16.64 -5.16 -4.62
C TYR A 6 17.17 -4.41 -5.84
N ASP A 7 16.57 -4.64 -7.01
CA ASP A 7 17.08 -4.17 -8.30
C ASP A 7 16.58 -2.76 -8.66
N SER A 8 15.56 -2.26 -7.96
CA SER A 8 15.07 -0.89 -8.11
C SER A 8 15.28 -0.08 -6.83
N ILE A 9 14.52 -0.35 -5.76
CA ILE A 9 14.52 0.52 -4.57
C ILE A 9 15.88 0.54 -3.86
N SER A 10 16.41 -0.61 -3.46
CA SER A 10 17.69 -0.70 -2.73
C SER A 10 18.89 -0.29 -3.59
N PHE A 11 18.78 -0.39 -4.91
CA PHE A 11 19.83 0.01 -5.84
C PHE A 11 19.94 1.54 -5.92
N TYR A 12 18.83 2.22 -6.23
CA TYR A 12 18.80 3.67 -6.48
C TYR A 12 18.77 4.55 -5.22
N PHE A 13 18.26 4.05 -4.10
CA PHE A 13 18.08 4.82 -2.87
C PHE A 13 19.04 4.37 -1.77
N ASP A 14 19.41 5.28 -0.87
CA ASP A 14 20.11 4.92 0.36
C ASP A 14 19.13 4.33 1.39
N ARG A 15 19.60 3.42 2.25
CA ARG A 15 18.80 2.84 3.33
C ARG A 15 18.38 3.86 4.40
N SER A 16 19.01 5.03 4.44
CA SER A 16 18.57 6.17 5.26
C SER A 16 17.35 6.89 4.66
N ASP A 17 17.18 6.84 3.34
CA ASP A 17 16.17 7.63 2.62
C ASP A 17 14.84 6.92 2.43
N PHE A 18 14.76 5.64 2.76
CA PHE A 18 13.50 4.93 2.75
C PHE A 18 13.39 3.89 3.87
N LYS A 19 12.14 3.57 4.22
CA LYS A 19 11.77 2.43 5.05
C LYS A 19 10.72 1.61 4.33
N TYR A 20 10.93 0.30 4.32
CA TYR A 20 9.99 -0.66 3.78
C TYR A 20 9.05 -1.11 4.91
N GLN A 21 7.77 -0.77 4.81
CA GLN A 21 6.81 -0.94 5.89
C GLN A 21 6.04 -2.27 5.79
N GLU A 22 5.43 -2.53 4.65
CA GLU A 22 4.58 -3.70 4.41
C GLU A 22 4.65 -4.12 2.94
N MET A 23 4.41 -5.41 2.69
CA MET A 23 4.24 -5.99 1.36
C MET A 23 2.99 -6.88 1.40
N ASP A 24 2.06 -6.68 0.47
CA ASP A 24 0.93 -7.59 0.27
C ASP A 24 0.84 -7.98 -1.20
N THR A 25 1.22 -9.22 -1.50
CA THR A 25 1.11 -9.89 -2.81
C THR A 25 1.79 -9.14 -3.96
N ASP A 26 1.16 -8.10 -4.50
CA ASP A 26 1.57 -7.26 -5.62
C ASP A 26 1.77 -5.77 -5.23
N SER A 27 1.56 -5.42 -3.96
CA SER A 27 1.71 -4.06 -3.43
C SER A 27 2.89 -3.94 -2.45
N ALA A 28 3.56 -2.78 -2.48
CA ALA A 28 4.64 -2.43 -1.57
C ALA A 28 4.36 -1.07 -0.91
N TYR A 29 4.49 -1.01 0.41
CA TYR A 29 4.31 0.19 1.20
C TYR A 29 5.69 0.69 1.64
N LEU A 30 6.08 1.85 1.12
CA LEU A 30 7.38 2.48 1.31
C LEU A 30 7.18 3.88 1.89
N ALA A 31 7.93 4.20 2.94
CA ALA A 31 8.07 5.56 3.43
C ALA A 31 9.40 6.13 2.93
N PHE A 32 9.37 7.37 2.42
CA PHE A 32 10.57 8.06 1.94
C PHE A 32 10.90 9.27 2.82
N SER A 33 12.17 9.68 2.84
CA SER A 33 12.65 10.84 3.59
C SER A 33 12.28 12.19 2.96
N CYS A 34 11.87 12.19 1.68
CA CYS A 34 11.54 13.38 0.91
C CYS A 34 10.22 13.24 0.15
N GLU A 35 9.57 14.37 -0.18
CA GLU A 35 8.29 14.42 -0.89
C GLU A 35 8.38 13.89 -2.32
N HIS A 36 9.51 14.15 -3.00
CA HIS A 36 9.76 13.73 -4.38
C HIS A 36 10.96 12.77 -4.47
N PRO A 37 10.83 11.51 -3.99
CA PRO A 37 11.95 10.57 -3.89
C PRO A 37 12.66 10.30 -5.21
N PHE A 38 11.91 10.04 -6.27
CA PHE A 38 12.47 9.77 -7.60
C PHE A 38 13.11 10.99 -8.29
N GLN A 39 13.10 12.17 -7.66
CA GLN A 39 13.77 13.37 -8.16
C GLN A 39 14.89 13.85 -7.23
N GLN A 40 14.75 13.63 -5.92
CA GLN A 40 15.60 14.24 -4.90
C GLN A 40 16.45 13.20 -4.14
N CYS A 41 15.92 12.00 -3.91
CA CYS A 41 16.54 10.99 -3.04
C CYS A 41 17.27 9.87 -3.81
N ILE A 42 17.37 9.98 -5.15
CA ILE A 42 18.19 9.06 -5.95
C ILE A 42 19.67 9.39 -5.76
N LYS A 43 20.49 8.37 -5.53
CA LYS A 43 21.96 8.49 -5.44
C LYS A 43 22.50 9.28 -6.65
N PRO A 44 23.25 10.37 -6.44
CA PRO A 44 23.69 11.26 -7.52
C PRO A 44 24.39 10.52 -8.68
N GLU A 45 25.24 9.54 -8.36
CA GLU A 45 26.00 8.73 -9.31
C GLU A 45 25.15 7.76 -10.14
N LEU A 46 23.92 7.46 -9.72
CA LEU A 46 23.00 6.57 -10.42
C LEU A 46 21.89 7.31 -11.18
N ARG A 47 21.89 8.65 -11.16
CA ARG A 47 20.80 9.45 -11.74
C ARG A 47 20.66 9.25 -13.25
N ASP A 48 21.77 9.20 -13.97
CA ASP A 48 21.78 8.94 -15.41
C ASP A 48 21.30 7.52 -15.74
N HIS A 49 21.77 6.53 -14.97
CA HIS A 49 21.32 5.15 -15.09
C HIS A 49 19.82 5.03 -14.81
N PHE A 50 19.31 5.68 -13.76
CA PHE A 50 17.88 5.71 -13.45
C PHE A 50 17.08 6.30 -14.60
N ASN A 51 17.48 7.45 -15.15
CA ASN A 51 16.76 8.08 -16.25
C ASN A 51 16.70 7.20 -17.51
N ALA A 52 17.75 6.42 -17.78
CA ALA A 52 17.78 5.48 -18.89
C ALA A 52 16.89 4.25 -18.67
N HIS A 53 16.78 3.76 -17.43
CA HIS A 53 16.15 2.47 -17.10
C HIS A 53 14.83 2.58 -16.31
N LYS A 54 14.35 3.78 -15.94
CA LYS A 54 13.15 3.94 -15.10
C LYS A 54 11.89 3.29 -15.70
N TYR A 55 11.77 3.25 -17.03
CA TYR A 55 10.60 2.68 -17.71
C TYR A 55 10.56 1.15 -17.75
N GLU A 56 11.62 0.48 -17.28
CA GLU A 56 11.59 -0.97 -17.04
C GLU A 56 10.76 -1.32 -15.80
N TRP A 57 10.67 -0.38 -14.85
CA TRP A 57 9.98 -0.55 -13.58
C TRP A 57 8.68 0.25 -13.50
N PHE A 58 8.60 1.40 -14.17
CA PHE A 58 7.50 2.35 -14.04
C PHE A 58 6.85 2.66 -15.40
N PRO A 59 5.55 2.99 -15.44
CA PRO A 59 4.87 3.47 -16.63
C PRO A 59 5.58 4.67 -17.28
N ARG A 60 5.55 4.74 -18.61
CA ARG A 60 6.06 5.87 -19.37
C ARG A 60 5.17 7.09 -19.18
N ASP A 61 5.80 8.25 -18.94
CA ASP A 61 5.14 9.50 -18.52
C ASP A 61 5.11 10.59 -19.62
N TYR A 62 5.70 10.35 -20.79
CA TYR A 62 5.81 11.35 -21.87
C TYR A 62 4.58 11.48 -22.77
N ASN A 63 3.64 10.53 -22.74
CA ASN A 63 2.40 10.56 -23.54
C ASN A 63 1.25 9.93 -22.74
N THR A 64 0.10 10.60 -22.70
CA THR A 64 -1.11 10.14 -22.01
C THR A 64 -1.64 8.81 -22.53
N GLU A 65 -1.59 8.55 -23.84
CA GLU A 65 -2.05 7.28 -24.43
C GLU A 65 -1.14 6.12 -24.03
N VAL A 66 0.17 6.35 -24.07
CA VAL A 66 1.17 5.36 -23.67
C VAL A 66 1.08 5.10 -22.17
N ALA A 67 0.91 6.14 -21.35
CA ALA A 67 0.70 6.00 -19.91
C ALA A 67 -0.57 5.18 -19.59
N ALA A 68 -1.66 5.40 -20.33
CA ALA A 68 -2.89 4.63 -20.16
C ALA A 68 -2.71 3.15 -20.52
N PHE A 69 -1.95 2.85 -21.57
CA PHE A 69 -1.59 1.49 -21.95
C PHE A 69 -0.67 0.82 -20.91
N ASP A 70 0.36 1.53 -20.45
CA ASP A 70 1.33 1.03 -19.46
C ASP A 70 0.67 0.74 -18.11
N ARG A 71 -0.40 1.45 -17.74
CA ARG A 71 -1.20 1.13 -16.54
C ARG A 71 -1.86 -0.24 -16.59
N CYS A 72 -2.06 -0.79 -17.78
CA CYS A 72 -2.60 -2.13 -17.99
C CYS A 72 -1.50 -3.15 -18.32
N THR A 73 -0.23 -2.73 -18.37
CA THR A 73 0.90 -3.60 -18.72
C THR A 73 1.36 -4.37 -17.48
N PRO A 74 1.34 -5.71 -17.51
CA PRO A 74 1.81 -6.52 -16.39
C PRO A 74 3.27 -6.26 -16.07
N GLY A 75 3.61 -6.25 -14.77
CA GLY A 75 4.98 -6.12 -14.28
C GLY A 75 5.45 -4.68 -14.01
N LEU A 76 4.73 -3.66 -14.48
CA LEU A 76 5.03 -2.27 -14.14
C LEU A 76 4.43 -1.88 -12.79
N PHE A 77 5.23 -1.17 -12.01
CA PHE A 77 4.83 -0.61 -10.72
C PHE A 77 4.19 0.76 -10.89
N LYS A 78 2.99 0.91 -10.35
CA LYS A 78 2.22 2.15 -10.37
C LYS A 78 2.04 2.69 -8.97
N GLU A 79 2.07 4.00 -8.83
CA GLU A 79 1.67 4.65 -7.60
C GLU A 79 0.15 4.56 -7.46
N GLU A 80 -0.33 3.70 -6.56
CA GLU A 80 -1.77 3.54 -6.32
C GLU A 80 -2.31 4.55 -5.32
N TRP A 81 -1.48 4.93 -4.34
CA TRP A 81 -1.88 5.83 -3.27
C TRP A 81 -0.63 6.45 -2.63
N ARG A 82 -0.75 7.72 -2.23
CA ARG A 82 0.29 8.50 -1.55
C ARG A 82 -0.33 9.22 -0.35
N GLY A 83 0.42 9.30 0.74
CA GLY A 83 0.06 10.08 1.92
C GLY A 83 1.22 10.15 2.90
N ASP A 84 0.99 10.80 4.04
CA ASP A 84 2.06 11.30 4.90
C ASP A 84 2.45 10.33 6.00
N ALA A 85 1.49 9.51 6.41
CA ALA A 85 1.67 8.54 7.48
C ALA A 85 0.92 7.25 7.19
N MET A 86 1.33 6.20 7.87
CA MET A 86 0.68 4.90 7.88
C MET A 86 0.87 4.26 9.24
N VAL A 87 -0.19 3.66 9.78
CA VAL A 87 -0.13 2.78 10.94
C VAL A 87 -0.56 1.39 10.49
N SER A 88 0.35 0.42 10.60
CA SER A 88 0.08 -0.99 10.32
C SER A 88 0.14 -1.79 11.61
N LEU A 89 -0.94 -2.52 11.92
CA LEU A 89 -1.08 -3.29 13.16
C LEU A 89 -0.77 -4.77 12.94
N SER A 90 -1.31 -5.32 11.86
CA SER A 90 -1.08 -6.70 11.43
C SER A 90 -1.20 -6.78 9.91
N SER A 91 -0.90 -7.95 9.34
CA SER A 91 -1.06 -8.18 7.90
C SER A 91 -2.45 -7.76 7.43
N LYS A 92 -2.50 -6.91 6.39
CA LYS A 92 -3.73 -6.41 5.76
C LYS A 92 -4.65 -5.57 6.67
N ASN A 93 -4.16 -5.14 7.83
CA ASN A 93 -4.83 -4.27 8.78
C ASN A 93 -3.99 -3.01 9.00
N ASN A 94 -4.26 -1.98 8.19
CA ASN A 94 -3.54 -0.72 8.19
C ASN A 94 -4.45 0.47 7.92
N ILE A 95 -4.01 1.65 8.36
CA ILE A 95 -4.62 2.93 8.04
C ILE A 95 -3.56 3.86 7.48
N CYS A 96 -3.90 4.59 6.42
CA CYS A 96 -3.03 5.61 5.83
C CYS A 96 -3.72 6.98 5.83
N TYR A 97 -2.91 8.03 6.04
CA TYR A 97 -3.36 9.41 6.27
C TYR A 97 -3.04 10.33 5.09
N LEU A 98 -3.98 11.21 4.70
CA LEU A 98 -3.74 12.28 3.75
C LEU A 98 -3.47 13.63 4.46
N PRO A 99 -2.70 14.54 3.83
CA PRO A 99 -2.30 15.84 4.39
C PRO A 99 -3.44 16.82 4.68
N ASP A 100 -4.59 16.70 4.03
CA ASP A 100 -5.64 17.73 4.11
C ASP A 100 -6.34 17.76 5.48
N GLU A 101 -6.76 18.96 5.93
CA GLU A 101 -7.45 19.26 7.21
C GLU A 101 -8.69 18.38 7.52
N LYS A 102 -9.18 17.61 6.54
CA LYS A 102 -10.30 16.65 6.68
C LYS A 102 -9.87 15.19 6.83
N HIS A 103 -8.59 14.87 6.92
CA HIS A 103 -8.02 13.52 7.07
C HIS A 103 -8.81 12.46 6.27
N LYS A 104 -8.78 12.56 4.94
CA LYS A 104 -9.28 11.45 4.11
C LYS A 104 -8.38 10.24 4.40
N VAL A 105 -8.97 9.21 5.00
CA VAL A 105 -8.26 8.01 5.43
C VAL A 105 -8.49 6.85 4.46
N LYS A 106 -7.43 6.08 4.19
CA LYS A 106 -7.52 4.78 3.54
C LYS A 106 -7.39 3.72 4.63
N VAL A 107 -8.46 2.97 4.88
CA VAL A 107 -8.47 1.89 5.87
C VAL A 107 -8.49 0.55 5.14
N SER A 108 -7.50 -0.29 5.41
CA SER A 108 -7.54 -1.72 5.11
C SER A 108 -7.76 -2.46 6.41
N ALA A 109 -8.83 -3.25 6.52
CA ALA A 109 -9.09 -4.10 7.68
C ALA A 109 -9.69 -5.42 7.21
N THR A 110 -8.84 -6.38 6.89
CA THR A 110 -9.27 -7.67 6.35
C THR A 110 -9.99 -8.47 7.42
N GLY A 111 -11.14 -9.04 7.05
CA GLY A 111 -11.97 -9.81 7.97
C GLY A 111 -12.75 -8.95 8.96
N VAL A 112 -12.83 -7.62 8.80
CA VAL A 112 -13.72 -6.74 9.56
C VAL A 112 -14.68 -6.02 8.61
N GLN A 113 -15.96 -5.98 8.94
CA GLN A 113 -16.98 -5.32 8.13
C GLN A 113 -16.89 -3.80 8.27
N GLN A 114 -16.67 -3.12 7.14
CA GLN A 114 -16.57 -1.65 7.06
C GLN A 114 -17.82 -0.98 6.46
N GLY A 115 -18.62 -1.74 5.70
CA GLY A 115 -19.76 -1.21 4.95
C GLY A 115 -20.91 -0.74 5.84
N GLY A 116 -21.50 0.40 5.50
CA GLY A 116 -22.66 0.98 6.20
C GLY A 116 -22.33 1.63 7.54
N GLY A 117 -21.10 2.10 7.74
CA GLY A 117 -20.65 2.71 8.99
C GLY A 117 -20.47 1.70 10.14
N ARG A 118 -20.34 0.41 9.82
CA ARG A 118 -20.06 -0.63 10.82
C ARG A 118 -18.60 -0.53 11.25
N ASN A 119 -18.35 -0.70 12.55
CA ASN A 119 -17.02 -0.64 13.16
C ASN A 119 -16.27 0.69 12.89
N SER A 120 -16.96 1.78 12.52
CA SER A 120 -16.33 3.09 12.29
C SER A 120 -15.84 3.75 13.58
N ASP A 121 -16.34 3.30 14.72
CA ASP A 121 -15.91 3.65 16.07
C ASP A 121 -14.51 3.12 16.40
N VAL A 122 -14.09 2.01 15.77
CA VAL A 122 -12.76 1.42 15.95
C VAL A 122 -11.87 1.58 14.71
N LEU A 123 -12.43 1.58 13.50
CA LEU A 123 -11.71 1.71 12.24
C LEU A 123 -11.46 3.17 11.87
N ASN A 124 -10.80 3.89 12.76
CA ASN A 124 -10.43 5.30 12.60
C ASN A 124 -9.00 5.53 13.11
N PRO A 125 -8.40 6.71 12.82
CA PRO A 125 -7.07 7.08 13.29
C PRO A 125 -6.83 6.83 14.79
N ASP A 126 -7.72 7.34 15.64
CA ASP A 126 -7.59 7.25 17.09
C ASP A 126 -7.56 5.78 17.56
N GLY A 127 -8.39 4.94 16.96
CA GLY A 127 -8.42 3.50 17.21
C GLY A 127 -7.10 2.83 16.88
N PHE A 128 -6.54 3.07 15.69
CA PHE A 128 -5.25 2.49 15.29
C PHE A 128 -4.08 3.03 16.11
N GLU A 129 -4.06 4.32 16.41
CA GLU A 129 -3.00 4.95 17.21
C GLU A 129 -3.03 4.50 18.67
N SER A 130 -4.22 4.33 19.27
CA SER A 130 -4.35 3.81 20.63
C SER A 130 -3.84 2.37 20.76
N VAL A 131 -4.00 1.52 19.74
CA VAL A 131 -3.38 0.18 19.75
C VAL A 131 -1.87 0.27 19.85
N VAL A 132 -1.24 1.17 19.08
CA VAL A 132 0.22 1.32 19.09
C VAL A 132 0.70 1.96 20.40
N ARG A 133 0.03 3.02 20.84
CA ARG A 133 0.43 3.80 22.03
C ARG A 133 0.14 3.07 23.33
N ASP A 134 -1.09 2.58 23.47
CA ASP A 134 -1.63 2.05 24.71
C ASP A 134 -1.54 0.51 24.77
N ARG A 135 -1.09 -0.14 23.69
CA ARG A 135 -0.92 -1.60 23.56
C ARG A 135 -2.21 -2.37 23.82
N ILE A 136 -3.33 -1.80 23.41
CA ILE A 136 -4.66 -2.39 23.58
C ILE A 136 -5.03 -3.27 22.38
N THR A 137 -5.97 -4.19 22.59
CA THR A 137 -6.54 -4.99 21.51
C THR A 137 -7.78 -4.30 20.96
N LEU A 138 -7.75 -3.99 19.66
CA LEU A 138 -8.91 -3.49 18.94
C LEU A 138 -9.80 -4.65 18.50
N GLN A 139 -11.10 -4.56 18.78
CA GLN A 139 -12.07 -5.62 18.47
C GLN A 139 -13.16 -5.07 17.55
N GLY A 140 -13.35 -5.71 16.41
CA GLY A 140 -14.46 -5.43 15.49
C GLY A 140 -15.52 -6.53 15.57
N THR A 141 -16.80 -6.15 15.45
CA THR A 141 -17.91 -7.12 15.38
C THR A 141 -18.40 -7.24 13.95
N ASN A 142 -18.35 -8.45 13.40
CA ASN A 142 -18.98 -8.77 12.12
C ASN A 142 -20.38 -9.33 12.33
N LYS A 143 -21.35 -8.86 11.56
CA LYS A 143 -22.74 -9.35 11.62
C LYS A 143 -23.21 -9.83 10.25
N GLY A 144 -23.96 -10.92 10.21
CA GLY A 144 -24.56 -11.42 8.97
C GLY A 144 -23.65 -12.32 8.13
N SER A 145 -22.51 -12.77 8.65
CA SER A 145 -21.78 -13.91 8.09
C SER A 145 -22.68 -15.14 8.19
N ARG A 146 -23.14 -15.68 7.06
CA ARG A 146 -23.93 -16.90 7.02
C ARG A 146 -22.98 -18.07 6.91
N VAL A 147 -22.97 -18.95 7.90
CA VAL A 147 -22.35 -20.27 7.76
C VAL A 147 -23.24 -21.07 6.82
N GLN A 148 -22.78 -21.32 5.60
CA GLN A 148 -23.44 -22.26 4.71
C GLN A 148 -23.09 -23.65 5.20
N SER A 149 -24.01 -24.30 5.92
CA SER A 149 -23.83 -25.70 6.30
C SER A 149 -23.68 -26.55 5.04
N GLU A 150 -22.54 -27.23 4.89
CA GLU A 150 -22.28 -28.13 3.77
C GLU A 150 -23.41 -29.17 3.63
N ARG A 151 -24.09 -29.16 2.49
CA ARG A 151 -24.38 -30.42 1.82
C ARG A 151 -23.37 -30.51 0.70
N ASP A 152 -22.57 -31.57 0.74
CA ASP A 152 -21.53 -31.91 -0.23
C ASP A 152 -21.84 -31.41 -1.64
N ARG A 153 -21.01 -30.47 -2.11
CA ARG A 153 -20.59 -30.38 -3.50
C ARG A 153 -19.41 -29.41 -3.60
N CYS A 154 -18.22 -30.01 -3.59
CA CYS A 154 -16.98 -29.40 -4.02
C CYS A 154 -17.17 -28.75 -5.40
N CYS A 155 -17.17 -27.43 -5.47
CA CYS A 155 -16.85 -26.66 -6.66
C CYS A 155 -16.06 -25.44 -6.21
N LEU A 156 -14.75 -25.62 -6.10
CA LEU A 156 -13.80 -24.53 -5.93
C LEU A 156 -13.66 -23.84 -7.29
N LEU A 157 -14.37 -22.72 -7.49
CA LEU A 157 -14.11 -21.79 -8.58
C LEU A 157 -13.25 -20.66 -8.02
N ILE A 158 -11.95 -20.73 -8.24
CA ILE A 158 -11.04 -19.59 -8.07
C ILE A 158 -11.01 -18.90 -9.44
N LEU A 159 -11.50 -17.66 -9.50
CA LEU A 159 -11.13 -16.71 -10.56
C LEU A 159 -9.83 -16.02 -10.16
#